data_AF-A0AA39NVS1-F1
#
_entry.id   AF-A0AA39NVS1-F1
#
_cell.length_a   1.000
_cell.length_b   1.000
_cell.length_c   1.000
_cell.angle_alpha   90.00
_cell.angle_beta   90.00
_cell.angle_gamma   90.00
#
_symmetry.space_group_name_H-M   'P 1'
#
loop_
_entity.id
_entity.type
_entity.pdbx_description
1 polymer ?
#
loop_
_entity_poly.entity_id
_entity_poly.type
_entity_poly.pdbx_seq_one_letter_code
_entity_poly.pdbx_strand_id
1 'polypeptide(L)'
;MSSNISCSICGSTGELTEEQQLRIERYSIKNTRSIDFGDLPPRVLQKIFLALIDDNGFNFSDTSQGPWIFTYVCSSWRTAALDHSCLWSHIILDASSLRAYSNHPAVYLKPHFRRSLKASKYRRRQDPLSLLSIVLTRAGSHDLSVKVDYSTGNIDPNQSFLMRVLLLRLAQKSRQWRSALLCLPRYMMDDLSVVSGQFPKLVGLHLALYNNANPGNNDVITIFETAPMLTVVTLQGCALSTQISLPYQRLVHFHDDRSDGRQVNAAFPSVLST
;
A
#
# COMPACT_ATOMS: atom_id res chain seq x y z
N MET A 1 -17.66 53.04 -1.25
CA MET A 1 -17.80 52.71 -2.68
C MET A 1 -18.01 51.21 -2.79
N SER A 2 -19.28 50.83 -2.88
CA SER A 2 -19.74 49.44 -2.86
C SER A 2 -19.54 48.80 -4.23
N SER A 3 -18.82 47.68 -4.29
CA SER A 3 -18.65 46.89 -5.51
C SER A 3 -19.71 45.79 -5.57
N ASN A 4 -20.78 46.04 -6.32
CA ASN A 4 -21.81 45.06 -6.65
C ASN A 4 -21.28 44.08 -7.73
N ILE A 5 -21.36 42.78 -7.47
CA ILE A 5 -21.16 41.74 -8.48
C ILE A 5 -22.55 41.15 -8.80
N SER A 6 -23.09 41.48 -9.97
CA SER A 6 -24.36 40.91 -10.45
C SER A 6 -24.10 39.59 -11.19
N CYS A 7 -24.69 38.49 -10.71
CA CYS A 7 -24.80 37.23 -11.45
C CYS A 7 -26.15 37.22 -12.18
N SER A 8 -26.13 37.23 -13.52
CA SER A 8 -27.31 37.43 -14.38
C SER A 8 -28.21 36.20 -14.57
N ILE A 9 -28.18 35.20 -13.66
CA ILE A 9 -28.96 33.96 -13.83
C ILE A 9 -29.83 33.60 -12.59
N CYS A 10 -29.73 34.29 -11.46
CA CYS A 10 -30.77 34.22 -10.43
C CYS A 10 -30.90 35.54 -9.66
N GLY A 11 -32.11 36.10 -9.61
CA GLY A 11 -32.43 37.38 -8.96
C GLY A 11 -32.53 37.27 -7.44
N SER A 12 -31.44 36.87 -6.77
CA SER A 12 -31.36 36.86 -5.32
C SER A 12 -30.13 37.63 -4.85
N THR A 13 -30.33 38.90 -4.47
CA THR A 13 -29.35 39.67 -3.69
C THR A 13 -29.37 39.15 -2.26
N GLY A 14 -28.58 38.12 -1.98
CA GLY A 14 -28.33 37.66 -0.62
C GLY A 14 -27.32 38.57 0.07
N GLU A 15 -27.79 39.50 0.90
CA GLU A 15 -26.94 40.17 1.88
C GLU A 15 -26.38 39.12 2.85
N LEU A 16 -25.05 39.07 2.98
CA LEU A 16 -24.38 38.22 3.97
C LEU A 16 -24.81 38.71 5.36
N THR A 17 -25.41 37.82 6.14
CA THR A 17 -25.79 38.12 7.52
C THR A 17 -24.55 38.45 8.36
N GLU A 18 -24.71 39.35 9.33
CA GLU A 18 -23.64 39.81 10.24
C GLU A 18 -22.91 38.63 10.92
N GLU A 19 -23.62 37.52 11.13
CA GLU A 19 -23.08 36.27 11.66
C GLU A 19 -22.15 35.52 10.66
N GLN A 20 -22.43 35.62 9.36
CA GLN A 20 -21.55 35.11 8.30
C GLN A 20 -20.30 35.99 8.14
N GLN A 21 -20.43 37.31 8.32
CA GLN A 21 -19.28 38.23 8.34
C GLN A 21 -18.39 37.98 9.56
N LEU A 22 -18.95 37.77 10.76
CA LEU A 22 -18.21 37.41 11.97
C LEU A 22 -17.51 36.04 11.85
N ARG A 23 -18.10 35.08 11.12
CA ARG A 23 -17.42 33.81 10.79
C ARG A 23 -16.23 34.02 9.86
N ILE A 24 -16.37 34.85 8.83
CA ILE A 24 -15.28 35.17 7.90
C ILE A 24 -14.16 35.96 8.61
N GLU A 25 -14.51 36.85 9.54
CA GLU A 25 -13.54 37.58 10.38
C GLU A 25 -12.81 36.67 11.36
N ARG A 26 -13.47 35.66 11.95
CA ARG A 26 -12.79 34.65 12.78
C ARG A 26 -11.78 33.81 12.00
N TYR A 27 -11.98 33.61 10.70
CA TYR A 27 -10.99 32.99 9.81
C TYR A 27 -9.97 33.98 9.24
N SER A 28 -10.20 35.28 9.37
CA SER A 28 -9.24 36.33 9.04
C SER A 28 -8.35 36.64 10.24
N ILE A 29 -7.55 35.65 10.66
CA ILE A 29 -6.41 35.91 11.55
C ILE A 29 -5.37 36.68 10.74
N LYS A 30 -5.57 37.99 10.63
CA LYS A 30 -4.50 38.92 10.32
C LYS A 30 -3.71 39.11 11.62
N ASN A 31 -2.44 38.73 11.57
CA ASN A 31 -1.39 38.99 12.57
C ASN A 31 -0.88 37.81 13.42
N THR A 32 -0.81 36.61 12.85
CA THR A 32 0.30 35.69 13.18
C THR A 32 1.45 35.99 12.23
N ARG A 33 2.67 36.22 12.73
CA ARG A 33 3.89 36.09 11.92
C ARG A 33 3.75 34.78 11.16
N SER A 34 3.53 34.85 9.85
CA SER A 34 3.32 33.67 9.02
C SER A 34 4.59 32.86 9.11
N ILE A 35 4.58 31.81 9.93
CA ILE A 35 5.62 30.80 9.88
C ILE A 35 5.47 30.23 8.47
N ASP A 36 6.39 30.59 7.58
CA ASP A 36 6.46 29.91 6.30
C ASP A 36 6.80 28.46 6.62
N PHE A 37 5.88 27.55 6.33
CA PHE A 37 6.11 26.12 6.53
C PHE A 37 7.29 25.62 5.68
N GLY A 38 7.78 26.41 4.71
CA GLY A 38 9.02 26.18 3.98
C GLY A 38 10.29 26.34 4.83
N ASP A 39 10.25 27.15 5.89
CA ASP A 39 11.40 27.45 6.77
C ASP A 39 11.55 26.46 7.93
N LEU A 40 10.59 25.54 8.09
CA LEU A 40 10.70 24.51 9.13
C LEU A 40 11.89 23.58 8.83
N PRO A 41 12.70 23.23 9.85
CA PRO A 41 13.77 22.26 9.67
C PRO A 41 13.24 20.93 9.13
N PRO A 42 13.97 20.23 8.24
CA PRO A 42 13.51 18.97 7.63
C PRO A 42 13.04 17.92 8.65
N ARG A 43 13.70 17.84 9.81
CA ARG A 43 13.33 16.89 10.88
C ARG A 43 11.94 17.17 11.49
N VAL A 44 11.53 18.44 11.56
CA VAL A 44 10.20 18.82 12.07
C VAL A 44 9.15 18.45 11.02
N LEU A 45 9.39 18.77 9.76
CA LEU A 45 8.53 18.37 8.64
C LEU A 45 8.34 16.86 8.59
N GLN A 46 9.40 16.09 8.75
CA GLN A 46 9.37 14.62 8.78
C GLN A 46 8.47 14.06 9.88
N LYS A 47 8.53 14.64 11.09
CA LYS A 47 7.61 14.25 12.20
C LYS A 47 6.17 14.59 11.88
N ILE A 48 5.92 15.76 11.27
CA ILE A 48 4.58 16.15 10.83
C ILE A 48 4.07 15.17 9.76
N PHE A 49 4.91 14.79 8.79
CA PHE A 49 4.54 13.84 7.73
C PHE A 49 4.16 12.48 8.31
N LEU A 50 4.95 11.95 9.26
CA LEU A 50 4.64 10.69 9.93
C LEU A 50 3.33 10.77 10.72
N ALA A 51 3.02 11.90 11.34
CA ALA A 51 1.77 12.09 12.08
C ALA A 51 0.53 12.25 11.15
N LEU A 52 0.74 12.58 9.88
CA LEU A 52 -0.33 12.79 8.90
C LEU A 52 -0.61 11.58 8.01
N ILE A 53 0.34 10.66 7.87
CA ILE A 53 0.14 9.42 7.13
C ILE A 53 -0.56 8.41 8.04
N ASP A 54 -1.55 7.69 7.50
CA ASP A 54 -2.17 6.55 8.18
C ASP A 54 -1.16 5.40 8.34
N ASP A 55 -1.10 4.83 9.54
CA ASP A 55 -0.29 3.66 9.85
C ASP A 55 -0.67 2.43 9.01
N ASN A 56 -1.81 2.44 8.32
CA ASN A 56 -2.22 1.36 7.41
C ASN A 56 -1.41 1.28 6.09
N GLY A 57 -0.55 2.27 5.83
CA GLY A 57 0.28 2.35 4.62
C GLY A 57 -0.42 3.02 3.44
N PHE A 58 0.24 2.98 2.28
CA PHE A 58 -0.26 3.68 1.09
C PHE A 58 -0.13 2.83 -0.18
N ASN A 59 -1.02 3.09 -1.14
CA ASN A 59 -0.92 2.48 -2.46
C ASN A 59 0.21 3.12 -3.26
N PHE A 60 1.24 2.34 -3.62
CA PHE A 60 2.42 2.89 -4.31
C PHE A 60 2.08 3.51 -5.67
N SER A 61 1.00 3.04 -6.31
CA SER A 61 0.59 3.49 -7.65
C SER A 61 -0.31 4.74 -7.62
N ASP A 62 -0.92 5.05 -6.47
CA ASP A 62 -1.72 6.26 -6.29
C ASP A 62 -0.84 7.40 -5.78
N THR A 63 -0.39 8.25 -6.70
CA THR A 63 0.42 9.43 -6.37
C THR A 63 -0.37 10.55 -5.72
N SER A 64 -1.68 10.41 -5.51
CA SER A 64 -2.49 11.37 -4.75
C SER A 64 -2.54 11.06 -3.25
N GLN A 65 -1.91 9.96 -2.80
CA GLN A 65 -1.91 9.51 -1.41
C GLN A 65 -0.50 9.32 -0.84
N GLY A 66 -0.43 9.12 0.49
CA GLY A 66 0.80 8.75 1.19
C GLY A 66 1.93 9.77 1.04
N PRO A 67 3.20 9.34 0.98
CA PRO A 67 4.36 10.23 0.92
C PRO A 67 4.39 11.13 -0.32
N TRP A 68 3.71 10.74 -1.40
CA TRP A 68 3.69 11.50 -2.65
C TRP A 68 3.15 12.91 -2.47
N ILE A 69 2.14 13.11 -1.61
CA ILE A 69 1.46 14.41 -1.45
C ILE A 69 2.42 15.50 -0.98
N PHE A 70 3.37 15.15 -0.10
CA PHE A 70 4.35 16.09 0.43
C PHE A 70 5.36 16.53 -0.64
N THR A 71 5.55 15.73 -1.69
CA THR A 71 6.44 16.05 -2.80
C THR A 71 5.89 17.13 -3.75
N TYR A 72 4.61 17.49 -3.62
CA TYR A 72 3.95 18.47 -4.49
C TYR A 72 3.74 19.84 -3.84
N VAL A 73 4.03 20.02 -2.55
CA VAL A 73 3.76 21.26 -1.81
C VAL A 73 4.76 22.37 -2.14
N CYS A 74 6.00 22.22 -1.69
CA CYS A 74 7.09 23.15 -2.00
C CYS A 74 8.42 22.39 -2.12
N SER A 75 9.51 23.08 -2.50
CA SER A 75 10.84 22.46 -2.62
C SER A 75 11.35 21.90 -1.29
N SER A 76 11.17 22.64 -0.18
CA SER A 76 11.60 22.23 1.17
C SER A 76 10.90 20.93 1.61
N TRP A 77 9.57 20.88 1.46
CA TRP A 77 8.77 19.69 1.79
C TRP A 77 9.13 18.49 0.92
N ARG A 78 9.35 18.73 -0.37
CA ARG A 78 9.80 17.70 -1.30
C ARG A 78 11.11 17.09 -0.80
N THR A 79 12.14 17.90 -0.56
CA THR A 79 13.43 17.39 -0.07
C THR A 79 13.26 16.61 1.24
N ALA A 80 12.54 17.17 2.22
CA ALA A 80 12.32 16.51 3.51
C ALA A 80 11.59 15.15 3.39
N ALA A 81 10.61 15.04 2.49
CA ALA A 81 9.85 13.82 2.26
C ALA A 81 10.64 12.78 1.45
N LEU A 82 11.45 13.23 0.49
CA LEU A 82 12.28 12.34 -0.33
C LEU A 82 13.42 11.72 0.50
N ASP A 83 13.99 12.48 1.44
CA ASP A 83 15.12 12.04 2.27
C ASP A 83 14.71 11.18 3.47
N HIS A 84 13.41 10.97 3.70
CA HIS A 84 12.91 10.24 4.87
C HIS A 84 12.37 8.86 4.50
N SER A 85 13.27 7.86 4.51
CA SER A 85 12.98 6.52 4.05
C SER A 85 11.80 5.81 4.74
N CYS A 86 11.56 6.06 6.03
CA CYS A 86 10.46 5.40 6.75
C CYS A 86 9.08 5.85 6.27
N LEU A 87 8.94 7.01 5.61
CA LEU A 87 7.68 7.39 4.97
C LEU A 87 7.29 6.40 3.87
N TRP A 88 8.29 5.82 3.19
CA TRP A 88 8.12 4.98 2.02
C TRP A 88 8.08 3.48 2.35
N SER A 89 8.09 3.10 3.63
CA SER A 89 8.28 1.70 4.04
C SER A 89 6.99 0.88 4.17
N HIS A 90 5.82 1.52 4.16
CA HIS A 90 4.53 0.85 4.36
C HIS A 90 3.73 0.80 3.04
N ILE A 91 3.91 -0.29 2.29
CA ILE A 91 3.56 -0.38 0.87
C ILE A 91 2.36 -1.29 0.67
N ILE A 92 1.34 -0.78 -0.02
CA ILE A 92 0.16 -1.53 -0.45
C ILE A 92 0.23 -1.77 -1.97
N LEU A 93 0.20 -3.05 -2.36
CA LEU A 93 0.05 -3.54 -3.71
C LEU A 93 -1.34 -4.16 -3.86
N ASP A 94 -2.26 -3.45 -4.51
CA ASP A 94 -3.66 -3.84 -4.63
C ASP A 94 -4.04 -4.04 -6.11
N ALA A 95 -4.63 -5.20 -6.42
CA ALA A 95 -5.09 -5.55 -7.75
C ALA A 95 -6.17 -4.60 -8.28
N SER A 96 -7.02 -4.04 -7.41
CA SER A 96 -8.06 -3.10 -7.81
C SER A 96 -7.49 -1.85 -8.46
N SER A 97 -6.32 -1.42 -8.00
CA SER A 97 -5.60 -0.25 -8.51
C SER A 97 -4.93 -0.50 -9.87
N LEU A 98 -4.74 -1.78 -10.23
CA LEU A 98 -4.16 -2.17 -11.51
C LEU A 98 -5.18 -2.20 -12.67
N ARG A 99 -6.50 -2.14 -12.39
CA ARG A 99 -7.57 -2.06 -13.41
C ARG A 99 -7.42 -0.88 -14.35
N ALA A 100 -6.82 0.20 -13.84
CA ALA A 100 -6.50 1.38 -14.63
C ALA A 100 -5.47 1.07 -15.74
N TYR A 101 -4.59 0.10 -15.54
CA TYR A 101 -3.48 -0.20 -16.43
C TYR A 101 -3.82 -1.29 -17.46
N SER A 102 -4.77 -2.18 -17.17
CA SER A 102 -5.14 -3.27 -18.09
C SER A 102 -6.08 -2.86 -19.22
N ASN A 103 -6.85 -1.79 -19.03
CA ASN A 103 -7.80 -1.28 -20.03
C ASN A 103 -7.14 -0.43 -21.15
N HIS A 104 -5.80 -0.31 -21.19
CA HIS A 104 -5.13 0.48 -22.22
C HIS A 104 -4.36 -0.41 -23.20
N PRO A 105 -4.71 -0.42 -24.50
CA PRO A 105 -3.98 -1.18 -25.52
C PRO A 105 -2.53 -0.68 -25.77
N ALA A 106 -2.05 0.32 -25.03
CA ALA A 106 -0.73 0.95 -25.26
C ALA A 106 0.41 0.31 -24.46
N VAL A 107 0.13 -0.66 -23.60
CA VAL A 107 1.21 -1.44 -22.93
C VAL A 107 1.93 -2.35 -23.94
N TYR A 108 1.32 -2.63 -25.11
CA TYR A 108 1.88 -3.50 -26.15
C TYR A 108 1.90 -2.92 -27.58
N LEU A 109 1.43 -1.68 -27.80
CA LEU A 109 1.44 -1.07 -29.13
C LEU A 109 2.76 -0.34 -29.41
N LYS A 110 3.40 -0.77 -30.51
CA LYS A 110 4.61 -0.19 -31.11
C LYS A 110 4.57 1.35 -31.20
N PRO A 111 5.74 2.02 -31.26
CA PRO A 111 5.87 3.49 -31.19
C PRO A 111 5.08 4.32 -32.22
N HIS A 112 4.49 3.70 -33.25
CA HIS A 112 3.92 4.40 -34.41
C HIS A 112 2.44 4.78 -34.29
N PHE A 113 1.72 4.33 -33.24
CA PHE A 113 0.29 4.66 -33.05
C PHE A 113 0.01 5.83 -32.08
N ARG A 114 0.96 6.77 -31.93
CA ARG A 114 0.83 7.93 -31.03
C ARG A 114 0.03 9.13 -31.59
N ARG A 115 -0.81 8.96 -32.62
CA ARG A 115 -1.37 10.13 -33.33
C ARG A 115 -2.85 10.40 -33.26
N SER A 116 -3.66 9.62 -32.53
CA SER A 116 -5.06 10.04 -32.34
C SER A 116 -5.71 9.40 -31.14
N LEU A 117 -5.72 10.13 -30.02
CA LEU A 117 -6.75 10.09 -28.99
C LEU A 117 -6.61 11.39 -28.18
N LYS A 118 -7.72 12.12 -28.05
CA LYS A 118 -7.81 13.44 -27.40
C LYS A 118 -7.30 13.34 -25.95
N ALA A 119 -6.03 13.65 -25.76
CA ALA A 119 -5.26 13.45 -24.52
C ALA A 119 -5.40 14.64 -23.55
N SER A 120 -6.61 14.92 -23.06
CA SER A 120 -6.84 16.00 -22.07
C SER A 120 -7.41 15.56 -20.72
N LYS A 121 -7.46 14.25 -20.40
CA LYS A 121 -7.91 13.78 -19.06
C LYS A 121 -7.03 12.76 -18.35
N TYR A 122 -5.99 12.27 -19.01
CA TYR A 122 -5.07 11.30 -18.40
C TYR A 122 -3.79 12.04 -18.01
N ARG A 123 -3.63 12.39 -16.73
CA ARG A 123 -2.28 12.61 -16.16
C ARG A 123 -1.41 11.47 -16.68
N ARG A 124 -0.21 11.75 -17.21
CA ARG A 124 0.72 10.72 -17.70
C ARG A 124 0.77 9.59 -16.67
N ARG A 125 0.09 8.48 -16.94
CA ARG A 125 0.08 7.36 -16.00
C ARG A 125 1.49 6.82 -16.01
N GLN A 126 2.18 7.00 -14.88
CA GLN A 126 3.50 6.45 -14.71
C GLN A 126 3.37 4.94 -14.67
N ASP A 127 4.31 4.27 -15.31
CA ASP A 127 4.41 2.82 -15.32
C ASP A 127 4.49 2.29 -13.86
N PRO A 128 3.63 1.32 -13.46
CA PRO A 128 3.60 0.81 -12.09
C PRO A 128 4.94 0.24 -11.61
N LEU A 129 5.70 -0.42 -12.49
CA LEU A 129 7.01 -0.96 -12.12
C LEU A 129 8.01 0.13 -11.79
N SER A 130 7.94 1.24 -12.53
CA SER A 130 8.74 2.44 -12.29
C SER A 130 8.36 3.09 -10.96
N LEU A 131 7.06 3.25 -10.68
CA LEU A 131 6.58 3.77 -9.39
C LEU A 131 7.03 2.91 -8.21
N LEU A 132 6.84 1.59 -8.31
CA LEU A 132 7.26 0.64 -7.30
C LEU A 132 8.78 0.70 -7.09
N SER A 133 9.56 0.77 -8.18
CA SER A 133 11.02 0.89 -8.09
C SER A 133 11.46 2.19 -7.41
N ILE A 134 10.76 3.30 -7.65
CA ILE A 134 11.02 4.58 -6.98
C ILE A 134 10.73 4.45 -5.48
N VAL A 135 9.57 3.89 -5.10
CA VAL A 135 9.18 3.70 -3.70
C VAL A 135 10.18 2.81 -2.97
N LEU A 136 10.54 1.67 -3.55
CA LEU A 136 11.54 0.75 -2.98
C LEU A 136 12.93 1.39 -2.87
N THR A 137 13.31 2.25 -3.81
CA THR A 137 14.58 2.98 -3.73
C THR A 137 14.56 3.97 -2.58
N ARG A 138 13.43 4.67 -2.36
CA ARG A 138 13.30 5.67 -1.28
C ARG A 138 13.17 5.05 0.10
N ALA A 139 12.49 3.91 0.20
CA ALA A 139 12.48 3.11 1.42
C ALA A 139 13.89 2.68 1.84
N GLY A 140 14.84 2.63 0.89
CA GLY A 140 16.26 2.48 1.17
C GLY A 140 16.56 1.18 1.90
N SER A 141 17.12 1.29 3.10
CA SER A 141 17.45 0.17 3.99
C SER A 141 16.45 -0.02 5.13
N HIS A 142 15.37 0.77 5.15
CA HIS A 142 14.36 0.69 6.18
C HIS A 142 13.60 -0.64 6.10
N ASP A 143 13.14 -1.12 7.26
CA ASP A 143 12.29 -2.30 7.33
C ASP A 143 10.95 -2.01 6.66
N LEU A 144 10.53 -2.93 5.79
CA LEU A 144 9.32 -2.82 4.99
C LEU A 144 8.16 -3.52 5.67
N SER A 145 7.00 -2.90 5.61
CA SER A 145 5.73 -3.56 5.88
C SER A 145 4.91 -3.58 4.60
N VAL A 146 4.54 -4.78 4.17
CA VAL A 146 4.02 -5.04 2.84
C VAL A 146 2.61 -5.59 2.95
N LYS A 147 1.68 -4.98 2.23
CA LYS A 147 0.32 -5.49 2.04
C LYS A 147 0.11 -5.79 0.57
N VAL A 148 -0.18 -7.04 0.24
CA VAL A 148 -0.55 -7.46 -1.12
C VAL A 148 -1.97 -7.97 -1.09
N ASP A 149 -2.84 -7.31 -1.84
CA ASP A 149 -4.26 -7.64 -1.92
C ASP A 149 -4.65 -7.96 -3.36
N TYR A 150 -5.04 -9.21 -3.58
CA TYR A 150 -5.53 -9.70 -4.86
C TYR A 150 -7.01 -10.12 -4.78
N SER A 151 -7.72 -9.89 -3.66
CA SER A 151 -9.09 -10.38 -3.38
C SER A 151 -10.21 -9.93 -4.33
N THR A 152 -9.93 -9.22 -5.42
CA THR A 152 -10.96 -8.73 -6.34
C THR A 152 -11.47 -9.84 -7.28
N GLY A 153 -12.77 -10.10 -7.25
CA GLY A 153 -13.40 -11.25 -7.92
C GLY A 153 -13.49 -11.22 -9.45
N ASN A 154 -12.82 -10.30 -10.15
CA ASN A 154 -12.83 -10.27 -11.63
C ASN A 154 -11.57 -9.60 -12.19
N ILE A 155 -10.43 -10.27 -12.06
CA ILE A 155 -9.12 -9.81 -12.53
C ILE A 155 -8.88 -10.42 -13.91
N ASP A 156 -8.65 -9.58 -14.92
CA ASP A 156 -8.29 -10.06 -16.26
C ASP A 156 -6.87 -10.66 -16.29
N PRO A 157 -6.54 -11.51 -17.28
CA PRO A 157 -5.22 -12.16 -17.35
C PRO A 157 -4.03 -11.19 -17.34
N ASN A 158 -4.19 -9.98 -17.89
CA ASN A 158 -3.10 -8.99 -17.95
C ASN A 158 -2.85 -8.35 -16.58
N GLN A 159 -3.91 -8.05 -15.83
CA GLN A 159 -3.78 -7.61 -14.43
C GLN A 159 -3.11 -8.68 -13.58
N SER A 160 -3.49 -9.95 -13.76
CA SER A 160 -2.87 -11.08 -13.06
C SER A 160 -1.37 -11.17 -13.35
N PHE A 161 -0.99 -11.07 -14.62
CA PHE A 161 0.41 -11.06 -15.03
C PHE A 161 1.19 -9.88 -14.42
N LEU A 162 0.68 -8.65 -14.55
CA LEU A 162 1.33 -7.47 -13.98
C LEU A 162 1.49 -7.58 -12.46
N MET A 163 0.47 -8.10 -11.78
CA MET A 163 0.51 -8.32 -10.34
C MET A 163 1.61 -9.31 -9.93
N ARG A 164 1.81 -10.40 -10.68
CA ARG A 164 2.94 -11.33 -10.45
C ARG A 164 4.28 -10.63 -10.62
N VAL A 165 4.44 -9.82 -11.66
CA VAL A 165 5.68 -9.06 -11.90
C VAL A 165 5.94 -8.07 -10.76
N LEU A 166 4.92 -7.34 -10.30
CA LEU A 166 5.03 -6.41 -9.18
C LEU A 166 5.33 -7.13 -7.86
N LEU A 167 4.66 -8.26 -7.60
CA LEU A 167 4.90 -9.11 -6.43
C LEU A 167 6.35 -9.60 -6.41
N LEU A 168 6.85 -10.15 -7.52
CA LEU A 168 8.24 -10.59 -7.63
C LEU A 168 9.22 -9.43 -7.43
N ARG A 169 8.92 -8.24 -7.98
CA ARG A 169 9.74 -7.05 -7.79
C ARG A 169 9.77 -6.59 -6.33
N LEU A 170 8.65 -6.67 -5.63
CA LEU A 170 8.54 -6.38 -4.20
C LEU A 170 9.29 -7.43 -3.36
N ALA A 171 9.18 -8.70 -3.75
CA ALA A 171 9.83 -9.84 -3.10
C ALA A 171 11.36 -9.81 -3.23
N GLN A 172 11.93 -9.13 -4.23
CA GLN A 172 13.39 -8.87 -4.30
C GLN A 172 13.93 -8.08 -3.09
N LYS A 173 13.05 -7.40 -2.34
CA LYS A 173 13.38 -6.71 -1.08
C LYS A 173 12.88 -7.49 0.15
N SER A 174 12.55 -8.77 0.03
CA SER A 174 12.10 -9.68 1.10
C SER A 174 12.99 -9.63 2.36
N ARG A 175 14.30 -9.43 2.19
CA ARG A 175 15.25 -9.30 3.31
C ARG A 175 14.95 -8.14 4.26
N GLN A 176 14.21 -7.14 3.79
CA GLN A 176 13.79 -5.98 4.56
C GLN A 176 12.38 -6.14 5.13
N TRP A 177 11.63 -7.16 4.73
CA TRP A 177 10.25 -7.33 5.19
C TRP A 177 10.24 -7.64 6.68
N ARG A 178 9.55 -6.78 7.44
CA ARG A 178 9.29 -6.92 8.87
C ARG A 178 7.86 -7.38 9.13
N SER A 179 6.91 -6.97 8.31
CA SER A 179 5.53 -7.43 8.35
C SER A 179 5.03 -7.67 6.92
N ALA A 180 4.28 -8.74 6.72
CA ALA A 180 3.70 -9.08 5.43
C ALA A 180 2.25 -9.53 5.59
N LEU A 181 1.34 -8.85 4.91
CA LEU A 181 -0.05 -9.26 4.73
C LEU A 181 -0.22 -9.66 3.26
N LEU A 182 -0.40 -10.95 3.01
CA LEU A 182 -0.46 -11.55 1.67
C LEU A 182 -1.83 -12.18 1.45
N CYS A 183 -2.72 -11.48 0.75
CA CYS A 183 -4.00 -11.99 0.29
C CYS A 183 -3.88 -12.41 -1.18
N LEU A 184 -3.47 -13.65 -1.45
CA LEU A 184 -3.04 -14.10 -2.76
C LEU A 184 -3.82 -15.34 -3.25
N PRO A 185 -3.99 -15.52 -4.57
CA PRO A 185 -4.33 -16.83 -5.10
C PRO A 185 -3.17 -17.78 -4.83
N ARG A 186 -3.50 -19.05 -4.59
CA ARG A 186 -2.46 -20.03 -4.26
C ARG A 186 -1.33 -20.13 -5.29
N TYR A 187 -1.64 -20.12 -6.59
CA TYR A 187 -0.61 -20.28 -7.62
C TYR A 187 0.48 -19.18 -7.59
N MET A 188 0.22 -18.02 -6.97
CA MET A 188 1.23 -16.96 -6.80
C MET A 188 2.19 -17.24 -5.65
N MET A 189 1.86 -18.15 -4.73
CA MET A 189 2.79 -18.58 -3.68
C MET A 189 3.99 -19.30 -4.26
N ASP A 190 3.77 -20.07 -5.34
CA ASP A 190 4.85 -20.79 -6.02
C ASP A 190 5.83 -19.81 -6.67
N ASP A 191 5.37 -18.64 -7.12
CA ASP A 191 6.25 -17.56 -7.63
C ASP A 191 7.16 -17.01 -6.52
N LEU A 192 6.68 -16.96 -5.27
CA LEU A 192 7.46 -16.49 -4.13
C LEU A 192 8.51 -17.50 -3.67
N SER A 193 8.48 -18.75 -4.14
CA SER A 193 9.51 -19.75 -3.80
C SER A 193 10.93 -19.31 -4.17
N VAL A 194 11.07 -18.45 -5.17
CA VAL A 194 12.36 -17.84 -5.61
C VAL A 194 13.04 -17.05 -4.48
N VAL A 195 12.27 -16.54 -3.52
CA VAL A 195 12.79 -15.79 -2.37
C VAL A 195 12.68 -16.57 -1.05
N SER A 196 12.46 -17.89 -1.12
CA SER A 196 12.55 -18.76 0.06
C SER A 196 13.93 -18.60 0.72
N GLY A 197 13.96 -18.56 2.06
CA GLY A 197 15.19 -18.28 2.80
C GLY A 197 15.57 -16.81 2.93
N GLN A 198 14.80 -15.87 2.37
CA GLN A 198 15.15 -14.45 2.34
C GLN A 198 14.34 -13.58 3.30
N PHE A 199 13.85 -14.14 4.41
CA PHE A 199 13.02 -13.43 5.40
C PHE A 199 13.68 -13.29 6.80
N PRO A 200 14.93 -12.76 6.92
CA PRO A 200 15.66 -12.67 8.17
C PRO A 200 15.04 -11.71 9.19
N LYS A 201 14.22 -10.74 8.75
CA LYS A 201 13.62 -9.70 9.59
C LYS A 201 12.11 -9.84 9.77
N LEU A 202 11.49 -10.85 9.14
CA LEU A 202 10.04 -10.98 9.14
C LEU A 202 9.55 -11.36 10.54
N VAL A 203 8.75 -10.49 11.15
CA VAL A 203 8.18 -10.63 12.50
C VAL A 203 6.70 -11.01 12.43
N GLY A 204 5.95 -10.37 11.52
CA GLY A 204 4.51 -10.62 11.34
C GLY A 204 4.19 -11.15 9.95
N LEU A 205 3.38 -12.20 9.89
CA LEU A 205 2.86 -12.77 8.65
C LEU A 205 1.35 -12.99 8.77
N HIS A 206 0.59 -12.34 7.90
CA HIS A 206 -0.81 -12.68 7.64
C HIS A 206 -0.90 -13.25 6.24
N LEU A 207 -1.33 -14.50 6.12
CA LEU A 207 -1.45 -15.21 4.84
C LEU A 207 -2.91 -15.62 4.63
N ALA A 208 -3.53 -15.01 3.62
CA ALA A 208 -4.86 -15.36 3.17
C ALA A 208 -4.80 -15.95 1.75
N LEU A 209 -5.22 -17.20 1.59
CA LEU A 209 -5.21 -17.89 0.29
C LEU A 209 -6.63 -18.11 -0.21
N TYR A 210 -6.87 -17.91 -1.50
CA TYR A 210 -8.17 -18.22 -2.14
C TYR A 210 -7.97 -18.89 -3.50
N ASN A 211 -9.08 -19.38 -4.07
CA ASN A 211 -9.12 -20.17 -5.29
C ASN A 211 -8.22 -21.41 -5.22
N ASN A 212 -8.31 -22.14 -4.11
CA ASN A 212 -7.71 -23.46 -3.89
C ASN A 212 -8.46 -24.52 -4.73
N ALA A 213 -8.31 -24.42 -6.06
CA ALA A 213 -9.13 -25.16 -7.03
C ALA A 213 -9.04 -26.70 -6.96
N ASN A 214 -8.21 -27.29 -6.10
CA ASN A 214 -8.05 -28.74 -6.02
C ASN A 214 -8.17 -29.24 -4.57
N PRO A 215 -9.38 -29.65 -4.12
CA PRO A 215 -9.59 -30.27 -2.79
C PRO A 215 -8.87 -31.61 -2.58
N GLY A 216 -8.02 -32.05 -3.51
CA GLY A 216 -7.19 -33.26 -3.40
C GLY A 216 -5.68 -33.01 -3.45
N ASN A 217 -5.20 -31.76 -3.51
CA ASN A 217 -3.76 -31.51 -3.51
C ASN A 217 -3.23 -31.34 -2.08
N ASN A 218 -2.24 -32.15 -1.71
CA ASN A 218 -1.49 -32.02 -0.47
C ASN A 218 -0.44 -30.93 -0.67
N ASP A 219 -0.90 -29.73 -0.44
CA ASP A 219 -0.17 -28.55 -0.79
C ASP A 219 0.76 -28.13 0.34
N VAL A 220 2.07 -28.07 0.09
CA VAL A 220 3.06 -27.72 1.10
C VAL A 220 3.66 -26.35 0.81
N ILE A 221 3.58 -25.43 1.76
CA ILE A 221 4.16 -24.08 1.70
C ILE A 221 5.32 -24.01 2.68
N THR A 222 6.55 -24.00 2.17
CA THR A 222 7.79 -23.99 2.97
C THR A 222 8.53 -22.66 2.99
N ILE A 223 8.08 -21.68 2.20
CA ILE A 223 8.84 -20.44 1.94
C ILE A 223 9.15 -19.60 3.19
N PHE A 224 8.36 -19.78 4.27
CA PHE A 224 8.50 -19.05 5.53
C PHE A 224 9.20 -19.85 6.64
N GLU A 225 9.54 -21.12 6.39
CA GLU A 225 10.16 -22.02 7.38
C GLU A 225 11.45 -21.44 7.97
N THR A 226 12.18 -20.68 7.15
CA THR A 226 13.49 -20.09 7.45
C THR A 226 13.40 -18.62 7.87
N ALA A 227 12.27 -18.18 8.45
CA ALA A 227 12.07 -16.81 8.96
C ALA A 227 12.38 -16.71 10.48
N PRO A 228 13.63 -16.51 10.91
CA PRO A 228 14.07 -16.70 12.30
C PRO A 228 13.51 -15.70 13.31
N MET A 229 12.84 -14.63 12.85
CA MET A 229 12.28 -13.58 13.68
C MET A 229 10.75 -13.63 13.72
N LEU A 230 10.13 -14.62 13.08
CA LEU A 230 8.67 -14.69 12.95
C LEU A 230 8.04 -14.99 14.31
N THR A 231 7.18 -14.10 14.78
CA THR A 231 6.50 -14.21 16.07
C THR A 231 4.99 -14.17 15.97
N VAL A 232 4.44 -13.52 14.93
CA VAL A 232 2.99 -13.38 14.73
C VAL A 232 2.62 -14.00 13.39
N VAL A 233 1.71 -14.98 13.42
CA VAL A 233 1.19 -15.63 12.23
C VAL A 233 -0.33 -15.68 12.25
N THR A 234 -0.95 -15.35 11.13
CA THR A 234 -2.38 -15.49 10.89
C THR A 234 -2.59 -16.16 9.56
N LEU A 235 -3.33 -17.26 9.55
CA LEU A 235 -3.68 -18.05 8.37
C LEU A 235 -5.18 -17.93 8.14
N GLN A 236 -5.57 -17.57 6.92
CA GLN A 236 -6.98 -17.39 6.55
C GLN A 236 -7.29 -18.04 5.20
N GLY A 237 -8.43 -18.70 5.07
CA GLY A 237 -8.91 -19.26 3.78
C GLY A 237 -8.05 -20.39 3.20
N CYS A 238 -7.04 -20.88 3.94
CA CYS A 238 -6.22 -22.01 3.54
C CYS A 238 -7.06 -23.29 3.43
N ALA A 239 -6.75 -24.15 2.45
CA ALA A 239 -7.42 -25.46 2.38
C ALA A 239 -7.03 -26.32 3.60
N LEU A 240 -7.92 -27.23 4.01
CA LEU A 240 -7.62 -28.18 5.10
C LEU A 240 -6.41 -29.06 4.80
N SER A 241 -6.19 -29.40 3.52
CA SER A 241 -5.04 -30.18 3.06
C SER A 241 -3.74 -29.39 2.94
N THR A 242 -3.77 -28.05 3.09
CA THR A 242 -2.57 -27.22 2.94
C THR A 242 -1.69 -27.32 4.19
N GLN A 243 -0.47 -27.81 4.04
CA GLN A 243 0.55 -27.81 5.07
C GLN A 243 1.43 -26.56 4.93
N ILE A 244 1.70 -25.88 6.04
CA ILE A 244 2.54 -24.67 6.04
C ILE A 244 3.66 -24.89 7.06
N SER A 245 4.90 -24.87 6.59
CA SER A 245 6.08 -24.99 7.45
C SER A 245 6.49 -23.62 7.99
N LEU A 246 6.56 -23.50 9.32
CA LEU A 246 6.89 -22.27 10.03
C LEU A 246 7.98 -22.52 11.08
N PRO A 247 8.78 -21.50 11.43
CA PRO A 247 9.74 -21.56 12.52
C PRO A 247 9.00 -21.40 13.86
N TYR A 248 8.52 -22.52 14.39
CA TYR A 248 7.65 -22.55 15.57
C TYR A 248 8.31 -22.05 16.86
N GLN A 249 9.64 -22.01 16.93
CA GLN A 249 10.38 -21.76 18.17
C GLN A 249 10.16 -20.36 18.77
N ARG A 250 9.67 -19.40 17.97
CA ARG A 250 9.52 -17.99 18.40
C ARG A 250 8.10 -17.44 18.22
N LEU A 251 7.14 -18.28 17.82
CA LEU A 251 5.76 -17.86 17.64
C LEU A 251 5.13 -17.52 19.00
N VAL A 252 4.67 -16.29 19.12
CA VAL A 252 3.96 -15.75 20.30
C VAL A 252 2.46 -15.64 20.01
N HIS A 253 2.08 -15.41 18.74
CA HIS A 253 0.69 -15.37 18.33
C HIS A 253 0.51 -16.20 17.06
N PHE A 254 -0.43 -17.14 17.11
CA PHE A 254 -0.80 -17.97 15.98
C PHE A 254 -2.32 -18.02 15.87
N HIS A 255 -2.84 -17.71 14.70
CA HIS A 255 -4.26 -17.82 14.36
C HIS A 255 -4.42 -18.59 13.06
N ASP A 256 -5.38 -19.51 13.03
CA ASP A 256 -5.70 -20.34 11.88
C ASP A 256 -7.22 -20.56 11.84
N ASP A 257 -7.87 -20.09 10.77
CA ASP A 257 -9.33 -20.11 10.62
C ASP A 257 -9.89 -21.44 10.10
N ARG A 258 -9.03 -22.41 9.82
CA ARG A 258 -9.43 -23.72 9.29
C ARG A 258 -10.29 -24.49 10.28
N SER A 259 -11.44 -24.97 9.80
CA SER A 259 -12.52 -25.59 10.60
C SER A 259 -12.16 -26.89 11.33
N ASP A 260 -10.96 -27.46 11.11
CA ASP A 260 -10.44 -28.61 11.84
C ASP A 260 -9.25 -28.26 12.76
N GLY A 261 -9.21 -27.01 13.23
CA GLY A 261 -8.22 -26.46 14.15
C GLY A 261 -8.02 -27.21 15.48
N ARG A 262 -8.56 -28.42 15.67
CA ARG A 262 -8.21 -29.27 16.81
C ARG A 262 -6.87 -29.98 16.65
N GLN A 263 -6.37 -30.25 15.44
CA GLN A 263 -5.10 -30.98 15.29
C GLN A 263 -3.86 -30.08 15.22
N VAL A 264 -3.96 -28.88 14.66
CA VAL A 264 -2.84 -27.92 14.68
C VAL A 264 -2.72 -27.26 16.05
N ASN A 265 -3.85 -26.91 16.71
CA ASN A 265 -3.84 -26.34 18.06
C ASN A 265 -3.43 -27.35 19.16
N ALA A 266 -3.46 -28.65 18.89
CA ALA A 266 -2.97 -29.68 19.82
C ALA A 266 -1.43 -29.71 19.93
N ALA A 267 -0.70 -29.15 18.96
CA ALA A 267 0.75 -28.98 19.03
C ALA A 267 1.18 -27.72 19.81
N PHE A 268 0.22 -26.90 20.29
CA PHE A 268 0.49 -25.62 20.96
C PHE A 268 -0.23 -25.52 22.32
N PRO A 269 0.26 -26.17 23.39
CA PRO A 269 -0.36 -26.06 24.71
C PRO A 269 -0.16 -24.70 25.40
N SER A 270 0.77 -23.86 24.92
CA SER A 270 1.28 -22.70 25.68
C SER A 270 0.99 -21.32 25.07
N VAL A 271 0.24 -21.23 23.97
CA VAL A 271 0.00 -19.93 23.26
C VAL A 271 -1.47 -19.50 23.23
N LEU A 272 -2.36 -20.24 23.89
CA LEU A 272 -3.77 -19.84 24.02
C LEU A 272 -4.03 -19.14 25.36
N SER A 273 -3.74 -17.84 25.43
CA SER A 273 -4.46 -16.89 26.28
C SER A 273 -3.95 -15.46 26.12
N THR A 274 -4.68 -14.64 25.36
CA THR A 274 -5.34 -13.37 25.76
C THR A 274 -5.84 -12.65 24.52
#